data_AF-A0A2H3RTC5-F1
#
_entry.id   AF-A0A2H3RTC5-F1
#
_cell.length_a   1.000
_cell.length_b   1.000
_cell.length_c   1.000
_cell.angle_alpha   90.00
_cell.angle_beta   90.00
_cell.angle_gamma   90.00
#
_symmetry.space_group_name_H-M   'P 1'
#
loop_
_entity.id
_entity.type
_entity.pdbx_description
1 polymer ?
#
loop_
_entity_poly.entity_id
_entity_poly.type
_entity_poly.pdbx_seq_one_letter_code
_entity_poly.pdbx_strand_id
1 'polypeptide(L)'
;MTDTKDHYKAGETVDASASMPTELPPSYDITLSQSESQQKEQSQATEDFPTLVLDGTKIHSLYAPNRILYQLSNAPYDATRKIYAIEKLRYRMTNGDAEQKLKHTVDHIYDFRHGISIESYKQITILGQTSRKRTYPNMIMHRCLNGCHTICEGGQVKMAPDYVLKAESPLKDRLNQGKNNTTIWKDEKGEVVAIETKLQRDENGIIQELPRLAIKARIEEKLYDLLVTSWCAHVWKDAQKDLKEPMSWDKFKRIASTMPNKAAGIYGGAGIGGSSLGF
;
A
#
# COMPACT_ATOMS: atom_id res chain seq x y z
N MET A 1 -55.90 -55.24 -55.61
CA MET A 1 -57.34 -55.26 -55.24
C MET A 1 -57.51 -54.26 -54.10
N THR A 2 -58.27 -53.15 -54.24
CA THR A 2 -59.75 -53.07 -54.37
C THR A 2 -60.46 -53.76 -53.19
N ASP A 3 -61.41 -53.21 -52.43
CA ASP A 3 -61.98 -51.85 -52.28
C ASP A 3 -62.71 -51.85 -50.87
N THR A 4 -63.43 -50.85 -50.35
CA THR A 4 -64.15 -49.71 -50.97
C THR A 4 -64.20 -48.49 -50.05
N LYS A 5 -64.36 -47.31 -50.67
CA LYS A 5 -64.81 -46.02 -50.12
C LYS A 5 -66.25 -46.10 -49.56
N ASP A 6 -66.56 -45.41 -48.45
CA ASP A 6 -67.88 -44.75 -48.32
C ASP A 6 -67.90 -43.60 -47.30
N HIS A 7 -68.76 -42.59 -47.54
CA HIS A 7 -68.57 -41.24 -46.99
C HIS A 7 -69.88 -40.41 -46.99
N TYR A 8 -70.48 -40.13 -45.82
CA TYR A 8 -71.55 -39.13 -45.61
C TYR A 8 -71.36 -38.47 -44.23
N LYS A 9 -71.12 -37.14 -44.12
CA LYS A 9 -72.09 -36.00 -44.02
C LYS A 9 -72.84 -35.96 -42.67
N ALA A 10 -73.01 -34.84 -41.96
CA ALA A 10 -72.72 -33.40 -42.21
C ALA A 10 -72.08 -32.74 -40.95
N GLY A 11 -71.48 -31.54 -41.02
CA GLY A 11 -72.14 -30.24 -40.68
C GLY A 11 -72.35 -30.08 -39.16
N GLU A 12 -71.88 -29.07 -38.43
CA GLU A 12 -71.63 -27.64 -38.75
C GLU A 12 -70.68 -26.98 -37.72
N THR A 13 -70.25 -25.72 -37.95
CA THR A 13 -69.39 -24.85 -37.11
C THR A 13 -70.08 -24.38 -35.80
N VAL A 14 -69.47 -23.78 -34.75
CA VAL A 14 -68.29 -22.88 -34.59
C VAL A 14 -67.74 -22.89 -33.14
N ASP A 15 -66.52 -22.35 -32.95
CA ASP A 15 -65.93 -21.64 -31.80
C ASP A 15 -65.85 -22.20 -30.36
N ALA A 16 -64.61 -22.57 -30.00
CA ALA A 16 -63.79 -21.98 -28.93
C ALA A 16 -64.43 -21.47 -27.61
N SER A 17 -64.23 -22.24 -26.52
CA SER A 17 -63.68 -21.75 -25.25
C SER A 17 -63.46 -22.90 -24.26
N ALA A 18 -62.21 -23.37 -24.10
CA ALA A 18 -61.86 -24.40 -23.11
C ALA A 18 -61.25 -23.76 -21.85
N SER A 19 -62.02 -23.73 -20.76
CA SER A 19 -61.60 -23.22 -19.45
C SER A 19 -60.81 -24.24 -18.64
N MET A 20 -59.81 -23.77 -17.88
CA MET A 20 -58.91 -24.61 -17.08
C MET A 20 -59.57 -25.19 -15.80
N PRO A 21 -59.08 -26.33 -15.29
CA PRO A 21 -59.10 -26.67 -13.88
C PRO A 21 -57.75 -26.34 -13.21
N THR A 22 -57.82 -25.89 -11.95
CA THR A 22 -56.70 -25.37 -11.16
C THR A 22 -55.85 -26.47 -10.52
N GLU A 23 -54.51 -26.39 -10.63
CA GLU A 23 -53.57 -27.21 -9.87
C GLU A 23 -52.68 -26.30 -9.01
N LEU A 24 -52.54 -26.62 -7.72
CA LEU A 24 -51.81 -25.78 -6.74
C LEU A 24 -50.31 -26.09 -6.76
N PRO A 25 -49.42 -25.07 -6.61
CA PRO A 25 -47.98 -25.29 -6.56
C PRO A 25 -47.54 -25.98 -5.24
N PRO A 26 -46.41 -26.71 -5.26
CA PRO A 26 -45.93 -27.47 -4.11
C PRO A 26 -45.42 -26.58 -2.96
N SER A 27 -45.55 -27.09 -1.74
CA SER A 27 -45.07 -26.43 -0.52
C SER A 27 -43.55 -26.53 -0.39
N TYR A 28 -42.87 -25.38 -0.34
CA TYR A 28 -41.44 -25.30 -0.06
C TYR A 28 -41.19 -25.06 1.43
N ASP A 29 -41.04 -26.15 2.18
CA ASP A 29 -40.39 -26.11 3.48
C ASP A 29 -39.49 -27.36 3.63
N ILE A 30 -38.45 -27.28 4.47
CA ILE A 30 -37.37 -28.28 4.63
C ILE A 30 -36.30 -28.27 3.50
N THR A 31 -35.49 -27.20 3.39
CA THR A 31 -34.04 -27.29 3.05
C THR A 31 -33.23 -26.09 3.60
N LEU A 32 -33.30 -25.81 4.92
CA LEU A 32 -32.49 -24.74 5.52
C LEU A 32 -31.32 -25.22 6.40
N SER A 33 -31.27 -26.51 6.78
CA SER A 33 -30.40 -27.00 7.86
C SER A 33 -29.15 -27.78 7.43
N GLN A 34 -28.87 -27.91 6.12
CA GLN A 34 -27.64 -28.54 5.59
C GLN A 34 -26.72 -27.59 4.80
N SER A 35 -27.23 -26.45 4.33
CA SER A 35 -26.46 -25.44 3.60
C SER A 35 -25.63 -24.52 4.52
N GLU A 36 -26.11 -24.23 5.74
CA GLU A 36 -25.41 -23.34 6.68
C GLU A 36 -24.02 -23.86 7.13
N SER A 37 -23.86 -25.19 7.22
CA SER A 37 -22.61 -25.81 7.70
C SER A 37 -21.46 -25.68 6.70
N GLN A 38 -21.75 -25.61 5.40
CA GLN A 38 -20.73 -25.44 4.34
C GLN A 38 -20.57 -23.99 3.90
N GLN A 39 -21.57 -23.13 4.11
CA GLN A 39 -21.42 -21.68 3.85
C GLN A 39 -20.69 -20.94 4.97
N LYS A 40 -20.64 -21.45 6.21
CA LYS A 40 -19.95 -20.79 7.32
C LYS A 40 -18.42 -20.72 7.21
N GLU A 41 -17.77 -21.62 6.46
CA GLU A 41 -16.32 -21.56 6.25
C GLU A 41 -15.90 -20.63 5.10
N GLN A 42 -16.85 -20.21 4.26
CA GLN A 42 -16.57 -19.36 3.08
C GLN A 42 -17.27 -17.98 3.14
N SER A 43 -17.94 -17.70 4.26
CA SER A 43 -18.67 -16.44 4.51
C SER A 43 -18.16 -15.69 5.76
N GLN A 44 -16.84 -15.67 5.98
CA GLN A 44 -16.28 -14.48 6.62
C GLN A 44 -16.51 -13.33 5.64
N ALA A 45 -17.46 -12.46 5.96
CA ALA A 45 -17.69 -11.25 5.19
C ALA A 45 -16.38 -10.46 5.15
N THR A 46 -15.69 -10.50 4.01
CA THR A 46 -14.50 -9.67 3.78
C THR A 46 -14.93 -8.24 3.99
N GLU A 47 -14.43 -7.57 5.03
CA GLU A 47 -14.61 -6.14 5.14
C GLU A 47 -13.88 -5.51 3.96
N ASP A 48 -14.64 -4.97 3.00
CA ASP A 48 -14.10 -4.38 1.76
C ASP A 48 -13.40 -3.06 2.06
N PHE A 49 -12.22 -3.18 2.66
CA PHE A 49 -11.33 -2.08 2.96
C PHE A 49 -10.89 -1.38 1.65
N PRO A 50 -10.77 -0.04 1.66
CA PRO A 50 -10.44 0.70 0.45
C PRO A 50 -9.02 0.39 -0.01
N THR A 51 -8.85 0.22 -1.32
CA THR A 51 -7.54 0.40 -1.96
C THR A 51 -7.35 1.87 -2.30
N LEU A 52 -6.24 2.46 -1.87
CA LEU A 52 -5.82 3.80 -2.23
C LEU A 52 -4.90 3.76 -3.46
N VAL A 53 -5.00 4.78 -4.31
CA VAL A 53 -4.12 5.00 -5.45
C VAL A 53 -3.46 6.37 -5.29
N LEU A 54 -2.16 6.45 -5.53
CA LEU A 54 -1.37 7.68 -5.54
C LEU A 54 -1.11 8.08 -6.99
N ASP A 55 -1.80 9.11 -7.46
CA ASP A 55 -1.75 9.63 -8.82
C ASP A 55 -1.22 11.07 -8.81
N GLY A 56 0.03 11.25 -9.24
CA GLY A 56 0.75 12.51 -9.13
C GLY A 56 0.85 13.00 -7.69
N THR A 57 0.06 14.04 -7.39
CA THR A 57 -0.07 14.65 -6.06
C THR A 57 -1.30 14.17 -5.30
N LYS A 58 -2.21 13.41 -5.91
CA LYS A 58 -3.54 13.11 -5.34
C LYS A 58 -3.60 11.66 -4.87
N ILE A 59 -4.21 11.46 -3.70
CA ILE A 59 -4.58 10.13 -3.21
C ILE A 59 -6.09 10.02 -3.23
N HIS A 60 -6.60 9.01 -3.93
CA HIS A 60 -8.02 8.70 -4.02
C HIS A 60 -8.26 7.21 -3.73
N SER A 61 -9.50 6.81 -3.45
CA SER A 61 -9.83 5.39 -3.44
C SER A 61 -10.03 4.88 -4.86
N LEU A 62 -9.53 3.68 -5.15
CA LEU A 62 -9.72 2.98 -6.43
C LEU A 62 -11.20 2.89 -6.84
N TYR A 63 -12.11 2.79 -5.87
CA TYR A 63 -13.56 2.72 -6.07
C TYR A 63 -14.24 4.10 -6.23
N ALA A 64 -13.52 5.19 -5.99
CA ALA A 64 -14.05 6.56 -6.05
C ALA A 64 -12.97 7.57 -6.52
N PRO A 65 -12.48 7.47 -7.76
CA PRO A 65 -11.34 8.28 -8.25
C PRO A 65 -11.62 9.79 -8.26
N ASN A 66 -12.88 10.19 -8.45
CA ASN A 66 -13.30 11.59 -8.41
C ASN A 66 -13.26 12.20 -6.98
N ARG A 67 -13.01 11.41 -5.94
CA ARG A 67 -12.96 11.84 -4.53
C ARG A 67 -11.53 11.76 -3.98
N ILE A 68 -10.82 12.88 -4.06
CA ILE A 68 -9.48 13.05 -3.51
C ILE A 68 -9.54 13.03 -1.98
N LEU A 69 -8.87 12.08 -1.34
CA LEU A 69 -8.82 11.95 0.13
C LEU A 69 -7.65 12.73 0.73
N TYR A 70 -6.49 12.71 0.04
CA TYR A 70 -5.30 13.47 0.42
C TYR A 70 -4.66 14.11 -0.80
N GLN A 71 -3.92 15.19 -0.57
CA GLN A 71 -3.14 15.88 -1.58
C GLN A 71 -1.73 16.19 -1.05
N LEU A 72 -0.73 15.97 -1.89
CA LEU A 72 0.66 16.29 -1.63
C LEU A 72 1.07 17.57 -2.34
N SER A 73 2.06 18.29 -1.80
CA SER A 73 2.57 19.50 -2.46
C SER A 73 3.26 19.23 -3.80
N ASN A 74 3.87 18.04 -3.99
CA ASN A 74 4.59 17.61 -5.19
C ASN A 74 4.46 16.08 -5.33
N ALA A 75 4.62 15.53 -6.54
CA ALA A 75 4.57 14.08 -6.74
C ALA A 75 5.80 13.41 -6.06
N PRO A 76 5.60 12.44 -5.15
CA PRO A 76 6.69 11.88 -4.35
C PRO A 76 7.62 11.00 -5.19
N TYR A 77 7.10 10.34 -6.23
CA TYR A 77 7.87 9.47 -7.11
C TYR A 77 8.72 10.21 -8.15
N ASP A 78 8.62 11.55 -8.24
CA ASP A 78 9.56 12.38 -9.01
C ASP A 78 10.78 12.79 -8.17
N ALA A 79 10.69 12.67 -6.84
CA ALA A 79 11.74 12.97 -5.86
C ALA A 79 12.43 14.34 -5.96
N THR A 80 11.83 15.32 -6.66
CA THR A 80 12.43 16.63 -6.95
C THR A 80 12.57 17.56 -5.74
N ARG A 81 11.79 17.35 -4.67
CA ARG A 81 11.79 18.23 -3.48
C ARG A 81 12.47 17.59 -2.27
N LYS A 82 12.87 18.46 -1.33
CA LYS A 82 13.46 18.06 -0.03
C LYS A 82 12.42 17.87 1.08
N ILE A 83 11.24 18.46 0.91
CA ILE A 83 10.12 18.49 1.86
C ILE A 83 8.83 18.30 1.04
N TYR A 84 7.93 17.47 1.54
CA TYR A 84 6.59 17.23 0.99
C TYR A 84 5.57 17.47 2.09
N ALA A 85 4.58 18.32 1.81
CA ALA A 85 3.42 18.54 2.68
C ALA A 85 2.29 17.61 2.28
N ILE A 86 1.49 17.18 3.25
CA ILE A 86 0.29 16.35 3.05
C ILE A 86 -0.93 17.04 3.65
N GLU A 87 -1.91 17.27 2.80
CA GLU A 87 -3.21 17.82 3.12
C GLU A 87 -4.28 16.72 3.06
N LYS A 88 -5.22 16.74 4.00
CA LYS A 88 -6.38 15.85 4.05
C LYS A 88 -7.62 16.60 3.62
N LEU A 89 -8.39 16.04 2.69
CA LEU A 89 -9.64 16.62 2.22
C LEU A 89 -10.82 15.94 2.93
N ARG A 90 -11.48 16.69 3.81
CA ARG A 90 -12.66 16.22 4.55
C ARG A 90 -13.93 16.76 3.91
N TYR A 91 -14.78 15.86 3.44
CA TYR A 91 -16.06 16.18 2.82
C TYR A 91 -17.20 16.16 3.84
N ARG A 92 -18.12 17.12 3.72
CA ARG A 92 -19.36 17.19 4.49
C ARG A 92 -20.51 17.55 3.54
N MET A 93 -21.60 16.81 3.60
CA MET A 93 -22.84 17.23 2.97
C MET A 93 -23.45 18.35 3.81
N THR A 94 -23.84 19.44 3.17
CA THR A 94 -24.66 20.49 3.79
C THR A 94 -26.05 20.42 3.19
N ASN A 95 -27.03 20.06 4.03
CA ASN A 95 -28.44 20.17 3.67
C ASN A 95 -28.82 21.66 3.74
N GLY A 96 -29.01 22.28 2.58
CA GLY A 96 -29.73 23.55 2.46
C GLY A 96 -31.12 23.27 1.90
N ASP A 97 -32.08 24.16 2.15
CA ASP A 97 -33.52 23.94 1.92
C ASP A 97 -33.94 23.76 0.44
N ALA A 98 -33.01 23.79 -0.51
CA ALA A 98 -33.27 23.63 -1.94
C ALA A 98 -32.30 22.65 -2.66
N GLU A 99 -31.04 22.52 -2.23
CA GLU A 99 -30.03 21.66 -2.88
C GLU A 99 -29.03 21.09 -1.87
N GLN A 100 -28.72 19.80 -1.97
CA GLN A 100 -27.60 19.19 -1.25
C GLN A 100 -26.28 19.64 -1.88
N LYS A 101 -25.45 20.38 -1.13
CA LYS A 101 -24.13 20.83 -1.59
C LYS A 101 -23.02 20.10 -0.84
N LEU A 102 -22.06 19.58 -1.61
CA LEU A 102 -20.89 18.89 -1.07
C LEU A 102 -19.79 19.92 -0.78
N LYS A 103 -19.61 20.27 0.50
CA LYS A 103 -18.51 21.14 0.94
C LYS A 103 -17.31 20.28 1.33
N HIS A 104 -16.10 20.76 1.03
CA HIS A 104 -14.87 20.17 1.56
C HIS A 104 -14.11 21.19 2.43
N THR A 105 -13.34 20.68 3.37
CA THR A 105 -12.36 21.42 4.16
C THR A 105 -10.99 20.77 4.00
N VAL A 106 -9.95 21.58 3.81
CA VAL A 106 -8.56 21.12 3.67
C VAL A 106 -7.86 21.25 5.02
N ASP A 107 -7.17 20.20 5.43
CA ASP A 107 -6.42 20.10 6.67
C ASP A 107 -4.96 19.73 6.37
N HIS A 108 -3.99 20.63 6.53
CA HIS A 108 -2.56 20.29 6.48
C HIS A 108 -2.21 19.42 7.69
N ILE A 109 -1.91 18.13 7.48
CA ILE A 109 -1.75 17.14 8.56
C ILE A 109 -0.29 16.79 8.87
N TYR A 110 0.56 16.65 7.86
CA TYR A 110 1.96 16.26 8.03
C TYR A 110 2.87 16.92 7.00
N ASP A 111 4.14 17.10 7.37
CA ASP A 111 5.24 17.24 6.42
C ASP A 111 6.20 16.07 6.56
N PHE A 112 6.75 15.57 5.46
CA PHE A 112 7.87 14.62 5.50
C PHE A 112 9.09 15.15 4.75
N ARG A 113 10.27 14.88 5.31
CA ARG A 113 11.57 15.38 4.80
C ARG A 113 12.72 14.48 5.24
N HIS A 114 13.89 14.65 4.63
CA HIS A 114 15.10 13.99 5.12
C HIS A 114 15.43 14.50 6.54
N GLY A 115 15.63 13.55 7.46
CA GLY A 115 16.16 13.83 8.79
C GLY A 115 17.67 14.05 8.74
N ILE A 116 18.19 14.73 9.76
CA ILE A 116 19.62 14.83 10.02
C ILE A 116 20.04 13.51 10.69
N SER A 117 20.99 12.78 10.11
CA SER A 117 21.56 11.59 10.73
C SER A 117 23.08 11.67 10.71
N ILE A 118 23.70 11.29 11.83
CA ILE A 118 25.15 11.29 12.05
C ILE A 118 25.77 10.01 11.44
N GLU A 119 24.97 8.95 11.28
CA GLU A 119 25.36 7.69 10.67
C GLU A 119 24.87 7.61 9.21
N SER A 120 25.49 6.73 8.42
CA SER A 120 25.40 6.67 6.95
C SER A 120 24.02 6.37 6.33
N TYR A 121 22.95 6.32 7.14
CA TYR A 121 21.59 5.99 6.73
C TYR A 121 20.66 7.19 6.82
N LYS A 122 20.31 7.79 5.67
CA LYS A 122 19.31 8.86 5.60
C LYS A 122 17.96 8.40 6.17
N GLN A 123 17.61 8.93 7.33
CA GLN A 123 16.30 8.80 7.97
C GLN A 123 15.31 9.77 7.31
N ILE A 124 14.01 9.50 7.42
CA ILE A 124 12.97 10.45 7.04
C ILE A 124 12.24 10.88 8.31
N THR A 125 12.11 12.17 8.52
CA THR A 125 11.33 12.76 9.60
C THR A 125 9.96 13.13 9.06
N ILE A 126 8.91 12.73 9.79
CA ILE A 126 7.51 13.03 9.54
C ILE A 126 7.03 13.90 10.71
N LEU A 127 6.62 15.13 10.43
CA LEU A 127 6.24 16.14 11.42
C LEU A 127 4.73 16.39 11.36
N GLY A 128 4.05 16.28 12.49
CA GLY A 128 2.62 16.56 12.58
C GLY A 128 2.36 18.06 12.61
N GLN A 129 1.47 18.53 11.73
CA GLN A 129 1.14 19.95 11.54
C GLN A 129 -0.16 20.37 12.23
N THR A 130 -0.79 19.45 12.99
CA THR A 130 -1.97 19.74 13.81
C THR A 130 -1.78 19.30 15.26
N SER A 131 -2.82 19.37 16.08
CA SER A 131 -2.75 19.02 17.50
C SER A 131 -2.38 17.54 17.72
N ARG A 132 -1.73 17.24 18.86
CA ARG A 132 -1.33 15.86 19.24
C ARG A 132 -2.48 14.84 19.30
N LYS A 133 -3.72 15.32 19.43
CA LYS A 133 -4.95 14.52 19.38
C LYS A 133 -5.27 14.04 17.95
N ARG A 134 -4.88 14.81 16.93
CA ARG A 134 -5.16 14.55 15.52
C ARG A 134 -3.99 13.91 14.77
N THR A 135 -2.76 14.32 15.09
CA THR A 135 -1.55 13.89 14.39
C THR A 135 -0.45 13.54 15.38
N TYR A 136 0.43 12.60 15.04
CA TYR A 136 1.63 12.35 15.83
C TYR A 136 2.61 13.52 15.63
N PRO A 137 3.19 14.10 16.70
CA PRO A 137 3.93 15.36 16.59
C PRO A 137 5.26 15.23 15.83
N ASN A 138 5.99 14.14 16.06
CA ASN A 138 7.29 13.87 15.44
C ASN A 138 7.47 12.36 15.32
N MET A 139 7.54 11.85 14.10
CA MET A 139 7.79 10.43 13.81
C MET A 139 9.03 10.29 12.93
N ILE A 140 9.81 9.23 13.14
CA ILE A 140 11.03 8.97 12.36
C ILE A 140 10.87 7.62 11.66
N MET A 141 11.01 7.64 10.32
CA MET A 141 11.13 6.43 9.52
C MET A 141 12.60 6.03 9.38
N HIS A 142 12.98 5.00 10.12
CA HIS A 142 14.29 4.37 10.04
C HIS A 142 14.36 3.40 8.86
N ARG A 143 15.58 3.05 8.44
CA ARG A 143 15.83 1.89 7.57
C ARG A 143 16.50 0.83 8.42
N CYS A 144 15.86 -0.31 8.57
CA CYS A 144 16.44 -1.47 9.23
C CYS A 144 17.32 -2.25 8.24
N LEU A 145 18.13 -3.16 8.80
CA LEU A 145 18.73 -4.24 8.02
C LEU A 145 17.63 -5.04 7.29
N ASN A 146 17.99 -5.72 6.20
CA ASN A 146 17.08 -6.50 5.35
C ASN A 146 16.01 -5.72 4.56
N GLY A 147 16.10 -4.39 4.48
CA GLY A 147 15.21 -3.58 3.64
C GLY A 147 13.85 -3.25 4.27
N CYS A 148 13.66 -3.60 5.54
CA CYS A 148 12.53 -3.17 6.35
C CYS A 148 12.63 -1.68 6.70
N HIS A 149 11.50 -1.03 6.87
CA HIS A 149 11.35 0.32 7.40
C HIS A 149 10.49 0.30 8.67
N THR A 150 10.91 0.99 9.73
CA THR A 150 10.14 1.15 10.97
C THR A 150 9.86 2.62 11.21
N ILE A 151 8.67 2.92 11.73
CA ILE A 151 8.19 4.27 12.04
C ILE A 151 7.96 4.32 13.55
N CYS A 152 8.78 5.10 14.25
CA CYS A 152 8.73 5.27 15.71
C CYS A 152 8.59 6.75 16.10
N GLU A 153 8.19 7.03 17.34
CA GLU A 153 8.11 8.41 17.83
C GLU A 153 9.51 9.02 17.99
N GLY A 154 9.67 10.25 17.51
CA GLY A 154 10.95 10.94 17.48
C GLY A 154 11.31 11.55 18.84
N GLY A 155 11.92 10.74 19.70
CA GLY A 155 12.47 11.16 20.99
C GLY A 155 12.91 9.96 21.83
N GLN A 156 14.16 10.00 22.33
CA GLN A 156 14.87 8.89 22.97
C GLN A 156 15.17 7.68 22.06
N VAL A 157 16.46 7.29 22.02
CA VAL A 157 16.90 6.04 21.40
C VAL A 157 16.54 4.90 22.36
N LYS A 158 15.36 4.29 22.18
CA LYS A 158 14.96 3.09 22.92
C LYS A 158 15.73 1.88 22.40
N MET A 159 16.19 1.03 23.32
CA MET A 159 16.96 -0.19 23.01
C MET A 159 16.12 -1.30 22.35
N ALA A 160 14.79 -1.27 22.54
CA ALA A 160 13.84 -2.05 21.77
C ALA A 160 13.22 -1.16 20.68
N PRO A 161 12.97 -1.70 19.47
CA PRO A 161 12.29 -0.95 18.41
C PRO A 161 10.81 -0.81 18.77
N ASP A 162 10.50 0.24 19.50
CA ASP A 162 9.14 0.70 19.79
C ASP A 162 8.59 1.42 18.54
N TYR A 163 8.08 0.62 17.59
CA TYR A 163 7.56 1.09 16.31
C TYR A 163 6.03 1.06 16.30
N VAL A 164 5.43 2.12 15.77
CA VAL A 164 3.97 2.24 15.57
C VAL A 164 3.56 1.59 14.26
N LEU A 165 4.44 1.64 13.25
CA LEU A 165 4.26 0.97 11.95
C LEU A 165 5.57 0.37 11.46
N LYS A 166 5.46 -0.73 10.71
CA LYS A 166 6.58 -1.42 10.07
C LYS A 166 6.22 -1.81 8.64
N ALA A 167 7.08 -1.44 7.68
CA ALA A 167 6.96 -1.82 6.28
C ALA A 167 8.04 -2.86 5.93
N GLU A 168 7.61 -4.05 5.51
CA GLU A 168 8.47 -5.19 5.17
C GLU A 168 8.29 -5.59 3.71
N SER A 169 9.35 -5.52 2.90
CA SER A 169 9.36 -6.19 1.58
C SER A 169 9.71 -7.68 1.76
N PRO A 170 8.89 -8.64 1.30
CA PRO A 170 9.16 -10.06 1.43
C PRO A 170 10.53 -10.49 0.86
N LEU A 171 11.17 -11.49 1.47
CA LEU A 171 12.48 -11.97 1.01
C LEU A 171 12.43 -12.54 -0.42
N LYS A 172 11.31 -13.18 -0.79
CA LYS A 172 11.07 -13.69 -2.16
C LYS A 172 11.01 -12.55 -3.18
N ASP A 173 10.30 -11.47 -2.86
CA ASP A 173 10.16 -10.28 -3.70
C ASP A 173 11.52 -9.60 -3.93
N ARG A 174 12.38 -9.58 -2.89
CA ARG A 174 13.77 -9.09 -2.98
C ARG A 174 14.68 -9.97 -3.85
N LEU A 175 14.41 -11.27 -3.98
CA LEU A 175 15.20 -12.20 -4.78
C LEU A 175 14.72 -12.26 -6.25
N ASN A 176 13.41 -12.09 -6.47
CA ASN A 176 12.74 -12.27 -7.77
C ASN A 176 12.74 -11.02 -8.67
N GLN A 177 13.55 -9.99 -8.36
CA GLN A 177 13.76 -8.78 -9.16
C GLN A 177 12.48 -8.20 -9.81
N GLY A 178 11.42 -8.01 -9.01
CA GLY A 178 10.24 -7.22 -9.42
C GLY A 178 8.97 -7.99 -9.79
N LYS A 179 8.96 -9.32 -9.88
CA LYS A 179 7.71 -10.07 -10.23
C LYS A 179 6.55 -9.92 -9.25
N ASN A 180 6.85 -9.70 -7.97
CA ASN A 180 5.86 -9.29 -6.98
C ASN A 180 6.49 -8.09 -6.25
N ASN A 181 6.10 -6.87 -6.64
CA ASN A 181 6.71 -5.64 -6.14
C ASN A 181 5.92 -5.11 -4.93
N THR A 182 5.81 -5.94 -3.88
CA THR A 182 4.93 -5.66 -2.73
C THR A 182 5.69 -5.23 -1.47
N THR A 183 5.01 -4.52 -0.58
CA THR A 183 5.52 -4.20 0.76
C THR A 183 4.38 -4.29 1.77
N ILE A 184 4.56 -5.11 2.80
CA ILE A 184 3.55 -5.40 3.80
C ILE A 184 3.70 -4.41 4.94
N TRP A 185 2.62 -3.69 5.24
CA TRP A 185 2.55 -2.74 6.34
C TRP A 185 1.90 -3.41 7.55
N LYS A 186 2.57 -3.36 8.69
CA LYS A 186 2.17 -3.94 9.98
C LYS A 186 2.10 -2.88 11.07
N ASP A 187 1.23 -3.10 12.05
CA ASP A 187 1.18 -2.32 13.29
C ASP A 187 2.23 -2.79 14.33
N GLU A 188 2.20 -2.18 15.52
CA GLU A 188 3.03 -2.52 16.68
C GLU A 188 2.88 -3.99 17.16
N LYS A 189 1.73 -4.63 16.92
CA LYS A 189 1.45 -6.03 17.26
C LYS A 189 1.96 -7.01 16.20
N GLY A 190 2.31 -6.50 15.02
CA GLY A 190 2.70 -7.30 13.85
C GLY A 190 1.51 -7.72 12.97
N GLU A 191 0.30 -7.23 13.24
CA GLU A 191 -0.91 -7.46 12.44
C GLU A 191 -0.81 -6.70 11.11
N VAL A 192 -1.25 -7.31 10.00
CA VAL A 192 -1.15 -6.69 8.67
C VAL A 192 -2.26 -5.65 8.49
N VAL A 193 -1.88 -4.38 8.51
CA VAL A 193 -2.81 -3.24 8.37
C VAL A 193 -3.00 -2.80 6.92
N ALA A 194 -1.99 -2.98 6.06
CA ALA A 194 -2.09 -2.71 4.63
C ALA A 194 -1.04 -3.47 3.79
N ILE A 195 -1.26 -3.51 2.48
CA ILE A 195 -0.29 -4.02 1.49
C ILE A 195 -0.10 -2.96 0.42
N GLU A 196 1.14 -2.53 0.25
CA GLU A 196 1.59 -1.63 -0.80
C GLU A 196 1.98 -2.42 -2.05
N THR A 197 1.50 -1.96 -3.21
CA THR A 197 2.05 -2.29 -4.53
C THR A 197 2.87 -1.09 -4.99
N LYS A 198 4.16 -1.29 -5.28
CA LYS A 198 5.05 -0.19 -5.66
C LYS A 198 4.82 0.28 -7.09
N LEU A 199 5.37 1.46 -7.39
CA LEU A 199 5.46 1.99 -8.75
C LEU A 199 6.12 0.97 -9.68
N GLN A 200 5.53 0.72 -10.85
CA GLN A 200 6.17 -0.02 -11.94
C GLN A 200 6.39 0.92 -13.13
N ARG A 201 7.61 0.90 -13.67
CA ARG A 201 7.98 1.62 -14.90
C ARG A 201 8.41 0.62 -15.96
N ASP A 202 8.14 0.93 -17.22
CA ASP A 202 8.67 0.18 -18.37
C ASP A 202 10.15 0.52 -18.62
N GLU A 203 10.75 -0.14 -19.63
CA GLU A 203 12.13 0.10 -20.06
C GLU A 203 12.37 1.54 -20.57
N ASN A 204 11.31 2.24 -20.98
CA ASN A 204 11.33 3.64 -21.44
C ASN A 204 11.13 4.64 -20.28
N GLY A 205 10.94 4.16 -19.04
CA GLY A 205 10.67 4.99 -17.86
C GLY A 205 9.22 5.46 -17.71
N ILE A 206 8.31 5.03 -18.58
CA ILE A 206 6.87 5.30 -18.54
C ILE A 206 6.24 4.48 -17.42
N ILE A 207 5.34 5.09 -16.64
CA ILE A 207 4.65 4.42 -15.53
C ILE A 207 3.62 3.43 -16.09
N GLN A 208 3.80 2.14 -15.81
CA GLN A 208 2.81 1.10 -16.12
C GLN A 208 1.79 0.92 -14.99
N GLU A 209 2.24 0.98 -13.73
CA GLU A 209 1.37 0.84 -12.55
C GLU A 209 1.72 1.91 -11.53
N LEU A 210 0.72 2.71 -11.15
CA LEU A 210 0.80 3.69 -10.07
C LEU A 210 0.91 2.99 -8.71
N PRO A 211 1.55 3.62 -7.69
CA PRO A 211 1.61 3.06 -6.36
C PRO A 211 0.19 2.90 -5.79
N ARG A 212 -0.06 1.73 -5.17
CA ARG A 212 -1.34 1.43 -4.51
C ARG A 212 -1.12 1.00 -3.07
N LEU A 213 -2.08 1.30 -2.20
CA LEU A 213 -2.09 0.85 -0.81
C LEU A 213 -3.45 0.21 -0.51
N ALA A 214 -3.49 -1.12 -0.51
CA ALA A 214 -4.67 -1.89 -0.13
C ALA A 214 -4.75 -2.02 1.39
N ILE A 215 -5.70 -1.34 2.03
CA ILE A 215 -5.94 -1.46 3.46
C ILE A 215 -6.48 -2.87 3.78
N LYS A 216 -6.15 -3.42 4.95
CA LYS A 216 -6.46 -4.81 5.36
C LYS A 216 -7.03 -4.97 6.77
N ALA A 217 -7.07 -3.90 7.55
CA ALA A 217 -7.65 -3.89 8.90
C ALA A 217 -8.41 -2.57 9.16
N ARG A 218 -9.24 -2.57 10.21
CA ARG A 218 -9.80 -1.33 10.78
C ARG A 218 -8.68 -0.59 11.53
N ILE A 219 -8.41 0.65 11.15
CA ILE A 219 -7.33 1.48 11.70
C ILE A 219 -7.95 2.79 12.23
N GLU A 220 -7.51 3.26 13.40
CA GLU A 220 -7.91 4.56 13.94
C GLU A 220 -7.53 5.70 12.97
N GLU A 221 -8.36 6.75 12.83
CA GLU A 221 -8.12 7.87 11.90
C GLU A 221 -6.70 8.46 12.03
N LYS A 222 -6.19 8.64 13.25
CA LYS A 222 -4.86 9.19 13.51
C LYS A 222 -3.72 8.28 13.00
N LEU A 223 -3.86 6.97 13.18
CA LEU A 223 -2.91 5.97 12.70
C LEU A 223 -3.03 5.74 11.18
N TYR A 224 -4.24 5.84 10.64
CA TYR A 224 -4.51 5.80 9.20
C TYR A 224 -3.83 6.98 8.48
N ASP A 225 -3.96 8.20 9.02
CA ASP A 225 -3.29 9.39 8.47
C ASP A 225 -1.76 9.26 8.52
N LEU A 226 -1.21 8.66 9.59
CA LEU A 226 0.21 8.35 9.69
C LEU A 226 0.64 7.25 8.69
N LEU A 227 -0.18 6.22 8.47
CA LEU A 227 0.10 5.15 7.51
C LEU A 227 0.16 5.69 6.09
N VAL A 228 -0.84 6.47 5.66
CA VAL A 228 -0.86 7.11 4.34
C VAL A 228 0.35 8.03 4.15
N THR A 229 0.70 8.80 5.18
CA THR A 229 1.89 9.67 5.19
C THR A 229 3.20 8.87 5.08
N SER A 230 3.30 7.77 5.82
CA SER A 230 4.47 6.90 5.82
C SER A 230 4.62 6.19 4.47
N TRP A 231 3.54 5.76 3.85
CA TRP A 231 3.53 5.21 2.50
C TRP A 231 4.05 6.23 1.47
N CYS A 232 3.60 7.49 1.52
CA CYS A 232 4.11 8.55 0.65
C CYS A 232 5.62 8.77 0.82
N ALA A 233 6.09 8.79 2.07
CA ALA A 233 7.50 8.88 2.40
C ALA A 233 8.31 7.66 1.92
N HIS A 234 7.72 6.46 1.91
CA HIS A 234 8.31 5.24 1.39
C HIS A 234 8.47 5.30 -0.13
N VAL A 235 7.41 5.65 -0.86
CA VAL A 235 7.42 5.87 -2.32
C VAL A 235 8.47 6.90 -2.72
N TRP A 236 8.56 8.02 -2.01
CA TRP A 236 9.61 9.04 -2.23
C TRP A 236 11.03 8.51 -1.99
N LYS A 237 11.20 7.64 -1.00
CA LYS A 237 12.50 7.04 -0.68
C LYS A 237 12.96 6.03 -1.73
N ASP A 238 12.03 5.28 -2.32
CA ASP A 238 12.31 4.31 -3.37
C ASP A 238 12.61 5.01 -4.69
N ALA A 239 11.83 6.01 -5.10
CA ALA A 239 12.11 6.80 -6.29
C ALA A 239 13.50 7.47 -6.28
N GLN A 240 14.00 7.90 -5.11
CA GLN A 240 15.38 8.41 -4.98
C GLN A 240 16.47 7.34 -5.19
N LYS A 241 16.16 6.05 -5.01
CA LYS A 241 17.09 4.96 -5.34
C LYS A 241 17.07 4.70 -6.85
N ASP A 242 15.88 4.68 -7.43
CA ASP A 242 15.66 4.36 -8.85
C ASP A 242 16.20 5.47 -9.77
N LEU A 243 16.07 6.74 -9.38
CA LEU A 243 16.64 7.90 -10.08
C LEU A 243 18.14 8.08 -9.85
N LYS A 244 18.77 7.31 -8.96
CA LYS A 244 20.21 7.38 -8.75
C LYS A 244 20.91 6.54 -9.82
N GLU A 245 21.75 7.18 -10.63
CA GLU A 245 22.56 6.51 -11.65
C GLU A 245 23.13 5.17 -11.13
N PRO A 246 22.93 4.05 -11.85
CA PRO A 246 23.58 2.80 -11.50
C PRO A 246 25.10 3.03 -11.46
N MET A 247 25.75 2.45 -10.44
CA MET A 247 27.18 2.66 -10.24
C MET A 247 27.94 1.98 -11.38
N SER A 248 28.37 2.77 -12.39
CA SER A 248 29.16 2.23 -13.49
C SER A 248 30.45 1.59 -12.97
N TRP A 249 30.93 0.56 -13.66
CA TRP A 249 32.11 -0.20 -13.24
C TRP A 249 33.35 0.69 -13.08
N ASP A 250 33.48 1.73 -13.91
CA ASP A 250 34.56 2.71 -13.80
C ASP A 250 34.39 3.68 -12.63
N LYS A 251 33.14 4.03 -12.27
CA LYS A 251 32.82 4.79 -11.06
C LYS A 251 33.13 3.96 -9.81
N PHE A 252 32.82 2.66 -9.82
CA PHE A 252 33.20 1.71 -8.77
C PHE A 252 34.73 1.59 -8.66
N LYS A 253 35.44 1.29 -9.75
CA LYS A 253 36.92 1.21 -9.77
C LYS A 253 37.56 2.49 -9.24
N ARG A 254 37.08 3.66 -9.69
CA ARG A 254 37.59 4.97 -9.25
C ARG A 254 37.41 5.15 -7.74
N ILE A 255 36.23 4.84 -7.20
CA ILE A 255 35.95 4.90 -5.75
C ILE A 255 36.85 3.91 -4.98
N ALA A 256 36.95 2.67 -5.44
CA ALA A 256 37.79 1.64 -4.82
C ALA A 256 39.27 2.02 -4.82
N SER A 257 39.78 2.60 -5.92
CA SER A 257 41.16 3.11 -6.02
C SER A 257 41.45 4.35 -5.18
N THR A 258 40.42 5.08 -4.74
CA THR A 258 40.55 6.24 -3.84
C THR A 258 40.31 5.90 -2.36
N MET A 259 39.97 4.66 -2.01
CA MET A 259 40.04 4.23 -0.62
C MET A 259 41.50 4.03 -0.25
N PRO A 260 42.10 4.83 0.66
CA PRO A 260 43.45 4.55 1.12
C PRO A 260 43.45 3.20 1.83
N ASN A 261 44.44 2.37 1.53
CA ASN A 261 44.69 1.14 2.27
C ASN A 261 44.89 1.49 3.75
N LYS A 262 43.83 1.34 4.56
CA LYS A 262 43.99 1.08 5.99
C LYS A 262 44.57 -0.32 6.13
N ALA A 263 45.87 -0.41 5.89
CA ALA A 263 46.65 -1.58 6.21
C ALA A 263 46.48 -1.84 7.70
N ALA A 264 45.79 -2.94 8.02
CA ALA A 264 45.85 -3.51 9.36
C ALA A 264 47.27 -4.07 9.54
N GLY A 265 48.19 -3.21 9.96
CA GLY A 265 49.36 -3.66 10.70
C GLY A 265 48.91 -4.34 12.00
N ILE A 266 49.86 -4.96 12.70
CA ILE A 266 49.64 -5.84 13.87
C ILE A 266 49.23 -7.28 13.48
N TYR A 267 50.09 -7.96 12.73
CA TYR A 267 50.56 -9.31 13.08
C TYR A 267 51.95 -9.52 12.45
N GLY A 268 52.96 -9.77 13.30
CA GLY A 268 54.37 -9.83 12.90
C GLY A 268 55.29 -9.71 14.12
N GLY A 269 55.28 -10.74 14.97
CA GLY A 269 56.15 -10.79 16.15
C GLY A 269 57.51 -11.44 15.88
N ALA A 270 58.34 -11.49 16.93
CA ALA A 270 59.59 -12.23 17.07
C ALA A 270 60.87 -11.70 16.35
N GLY A 271 61.53 -10.73 16.99
CA GLY A 271 62.84 -10.97 17.63
C GLY A 271 64.17 -10.83 16.83
N ILE A 272 65.24 -10.84 17.62
CA ILE A 272 66.69 -10.98 17.29
C ILE A 272 67.49 -9.68 17.02
N GLY A 273 68.55 -9.48 17.83
CA GLY A 273 69.67 -8.54 17.62
C GLY A 273 69.40 -7.08 18.02
N GLY A 274 70.26 -6.35 18.73
CA GLY A 274 71.63 -6.63 19.18
C GLY A 274 72.57 -5.46 18.82
N SER A 275 73.49 -5.09 19.73
CA SER A 275 74.62 -4.16 19.53
C SER A 275 74.38 -2.63 19.65
N SER A 276 74.63 -2.12 20.87
CA SER A 276 75.61 -1.08 21.26
C SER A 276 75.89 0.22 20.46
N LEU A 277 76.39 1.21 21.23
CA LEU A 277 77.07 2.48 20.88
C LEU A 277 76.14 3.68 20.61
N GLY A 278 76.37 4.87 21.20
CA GLY A 278 77.39 5.22 22.20
C GLY A 278 77.37 6.71 22.58
N PHE A 279 78.08 7.02 23.67
CA PHE A 279 78.24 8.33 24.36
C PHE A 279 77.01 8.85 25.12
#